data_AF-A0A0J6CRS4-F1
#
_entry.id   AF-A0A0J6CRS4-F1
#
_cell.length_a   1.000
_cell.length_b   1.000
_cell.length_c   1.000
_cell.angle_alpha   90.00
_cell.angle_beta   90.00
_cell.angle_gamma   90.00
#
_symmetry.space_group_name_H-M   'P 1'
#
loop_
_entity.id
_entity.type
_entity.pdbx_description
1 polymer ?
#
loop_
_entity_poly.entity_id
_entity_poly.type
_entity_poly.pdbx_seq_one_letter_code
_entity_poly.pdbx_strand_id
1 'polypeptide(L)'
;MIENTNLELKLVEIRDNQYMSDLYPDGLPSNAIIDKTLTAKGATTCELDERYAKRNSIIIEPNVPVIDSKQVKYPNLLGVREGVTDYDVKKYLLDKSIRYKKIIVTPESYSKVKQAAEYAGVNLFKDFFLLIDECEKVVQEANFRPSIVQPFFDFFSFDNKALISATPLSPKLKGFTNHSFSHIKIIPTYDYKKNLLLIGTNNVQLECLKQISLNDNKKAIFLNSPDYAKTLIDKADIRNCSKIYCSNQDNTINKLHEDGYKASENFMSGEILEQYSFFTSRFYSAVDLDTFDKPDIIMVTDCLNKSQTMIDPFTHSVQITGRFRSGIGSITHITNWKEGLKPKSREEIIEDMEAQSKVYNMLADLKETLTGRERQLLTEIQERIPIYKVLFRNDDYKGKVNPFLVECDIQKSKVESLYQDLQSLNNAYNETGHFNVSYHYEHYKEKPKAVKAKPLSRERKLQILERLQDLKPEGLVLKFLTEEQQEELRSLRHEAPELCKYYEKFGMDKIIEIDYDLATMKRQLKSAHKKEIYFIPIDEIHNKFIIGRPYSENEIVTTLQNIYDKYELVDDNGKPLQAKATYLGKYFKPSDRITIPNTRLKGYIPLEKRYSLE
;
A
#
# COMPACT_ATOMS: atom_id res chain seq x y z
N MET A 1 -16.02 16.46 -6.25
CA MET A 1 -16.89 17.23 -5.34
C MET A 1 -17.00 16.50 -4.01
N ILE A 2 -16.39 17.04 -2.95
CA ILE A 2 -16.45 16.58 -1.57
C ILE A 2 -17.41 17.53 -0.86
N GLU A 3 -18.56 17.05 -0.41
CA GLU A 3 -19.48 17.84 0.42
C GLU A 3 -19.09 17.68 1.90
N ASN A 4 -19.02 18.80 2.61
CA ASN A 4 -18.77 18.84 4.05
C ASN A 4 -19.94 18.17 4.80
N THR A 5 -19.78 16.92 5.17
CA THR A 5 -20.64 16.28 6.16
C THR A 5 -20.16 16.72 7.55
N ASN A 6 -20.76 17.77 8.09
CA ASN A 6 -20.61 18.10 9.51
C ASN A 6 -21.37 17.05 10.32
N LEU A 7 -20.74 15.89 10.56
CA LEU A 7 -21.22 14.92 11.53
C LEU A 7 -20.95 15.47 12.93
N GLU A 8 -21.98 15.56 13.76
CA GLU A 8 -21.83 15.98 15.16
C GLU A 8 -20.98 14.96 15.92
N LEU A 9 -19.86 15.42 16.48
CA LEU A 9 -18.96 14.60 17.28
C LEU A 9 -19.50 14.48 18.71
N LYS A 10 -19.93 13.29 19.09
CA LYS A 10 -20.34 12.95 20.45
C LYS A 10 -19.17 12.38 21.23
N LEU A 11 -18.79 13.06 22.30
CA LEU A 11 -17.76 12.59 23.24
C LEU A 11 -18.41 11.72 24.32
N VAL A 12 -17.83 10.55 24.58
CA VAL A 12 -18.30 9.62 25.62
C VAL A 12 -17.11 9.25 26.50
N GLU A 13 -17.21 9.54 27.78
CA GLU A 13 -16.13 9.26 28.73
C GLU A 13 -16.07 7.79 29.14
N ILE A 14 -14.86 7.24 29.31
CA ILE A 14 -14.63 5.90 29.86
C ILE A 14 -13.60 5.93 30.99
N ARG A 15 -13.95 5.32 32.13
CA ARG A 15 -13.03 5.15 33.26
C ARG A 15 -12.12 3.94 33.05
N ASP A 16 -11.03 3.86 33.80
CA ASP A 16 -10.02 2.82 33.61
C ASP A 16 -10.59 1.39 33.75
N ASN A 17 -11.42 1.17 34.76
CA ASN A 17 -12.07 -0.12 35.03
C ASN A 17 -13.34 -0.38 34.21
N GLN A 18 -13.70 0.50 33.28
CA GLN A 18 -14.87 0.32 32.41
C GLN A 18 -14.49 -0.28 31.05
N TYR A 19 -15.44 -1.01 30.49
CA TYR A 19 -15.41 -1.61 29.16
C TYR A 19 -16.54 -1.04 28.29
N MET A 20 -16.50 -1.33 26.99
CA MET A 20 -17.55 -0.89 26.05
C MET A 20 -18.96 -1.36 26.46
N SER A 21 -19.07 -2.52 27.13
CA SER A 21 -20.33 -3.03 27.68
C SER A 21 -20.91 -2.19 28.81
N ASP A 22 -20.09 -1.44 29.55
CA ASP A 22 -20.57 -0.54 30.61
C ASP A 22 -21.14 0.76 30.01
N LEU A 23 -20.61 1.17 28.85
CA LEU A 23 -21.11 2.33 28.12
C LEU A 23 -22.35 2.01 27.29
N TYR A 24 -22.41 0.78 26.77
CA TYR A 24 -23.46 0.30 25.88
C TYR A 24 -24.00 -1.05 26.36
N PRO A 25 -24.82 -1.05 27.44
CA PRO A 25 -25.32 -2.28 28.06
C PRO A 25 -26.28 -3.08 27.16
N ASP A 26 -26.76 -2.49 26.06
CA ASP A 26 -27.68 -3.11 25.09
C ASP A 26 -27.00 -3.42 23.74
N GLY A 27 -25.67 -3.46 23.71
CA GLY A 27 -24.88 -3.62 22.48
C GLY A 27 -24.53 -2.28 21.82
N LEU A 28 -23.62 -2.34 20.83
CA LEU A 28 -23.07 -1.11 20.22
C LEU A 28 -24.15 -0.29 19.49
N PRO A 29 -24.04 1.04 19.46
CA PRO A 29 -25.03 1.87 18.78
C PRO A 29 -25.07 1.60 17.27
N SER A 30 -26.28 1.51 16.72
CA SER A 30 -26.50 1.45 15.26
C SER A 30 -26.30 2.81 14.60
N ASN A 31 -25.94 2.78 13.32
CA ASN A 31 -25.61 3.95 12.50
C ASN A 31 -24.59 4.86 13.19
N ALA A 32 -23.51 4.25 13.68
CA ALA A 32 -22.43 4.92 14.39
C ALA A 32 -21.06 4.65 13.75
N ILE A 33 -20.20 5.66 13.77
CA ILE A 33 -18.76 5.55 13.57
C ILE A 33 -18.14 5.74 14.96
N ILE A 34 -17.52 4.70 15.49
CA ILE A 34 -17.02 4.67 16.86
C ILE A 34 -15.49 4.71 16.85
N ASP A 35 -14.93 5.85 17.24
CA ASP A 35 -13.53 6.01 17.63
C ASP A 35 -13.40 5.50 19.06
N LYS A 36 -12.90 4.27 19.24
CA LYS A 36 -12.68 3.70 20.58
C LYS A 36 -11.48 4.34 21.29
N THR A 37 -10.60 5.04 20.56
CA THR A 37 -9.31 5.62 20.98
C THR A 37 -8.33 4.59 21.57
N LEU A 38 -8.77 3.79 22.54
CA LEU A 38 -8.02 2.69 23.14
C LEU A 38 -8.30 1.34 22.49
N THR A 39 -7.27 0.52 22.41
CA THR A 39 -7.38 -0.91 22.10
C THR A 39 -7.81 -1.70 23.35
N ALA A 40 -8.24 -2.95 23.16
CA ALA A 40 -8.55 -3.91 24.23
C ALA A 40 -9.68 -3.55 25.24
N LYS A 41 -10.55 -2.56 24.96
CA LYS A 41 -11.73 -2.23 25.80
C LYS A 41 -13.00 -3.04 25.50
N GLY A 42 -12.89 -4.15 24.79
CA GLY A 42 -13.98 -5.12 24.63
C GLY A 42 -15.10 -4.73 23.66
N ALA A 43 -14.80 -3.93 22.64
CA ALA A 43 -15.77 -3.54 21.60
C ALA A 43 -16.47 -4.74 20.93
N THR A 44 -15.72 -5.66 20.34
CA THR A 44 -16.24 -6.88 19.71
C THR A 44 -16.99 -7.75 20.73
N THR A 45 -16.47 -7.83 21.96
CA THR A 45 -17.11 -8.59 23.06
C THR A 45 -18.48 -8.02 23.41
N CYS A 46 -18.63 -6.69 23.42
CA CYS A 46 -19.91 -6.01 23.69
C CYS A 46 -21.02 -6.45 22.72
N GLU A 47 -20.67 -6.74 21.47
CA GLU A 47 -21.64 -7.16 20.44
C GLU A 47 -21.84 -8.68 20.37
N LEU A 48 -20.82 -9.47 20.72
CA LEU A 48 -20.90 -10.93 20.71
C LEU A 48 -21.67 -11.51 21.90
N ASP A 49 -21.57 -10.87 23.06
CA ASP A 49 -22.14 -11.40 24.30
C ASP A 49 -23.65 -11.10 24.40
N GLU A 50 -24.46 -12.16 24.47
CA GLU A 50 -25.93 -12.08 24.51
C GLU A 50 -26.48 -11.40 25.77
N ARG A 51 -25.65 -11.23 26.82
CA ARG A 51 -26.03 -10.45 28.00
C ARG A 51 -26.22 -8.98 27.67
N TYR A 52 -25.47 -8.48 26.69
CA TYR A 52 -25.51 -7.09 26.25
C TYR A 52 -26.28 -6.96 24.92
N ALA A 53 -25.78 -7.57 23.85
CA ALA A 53 -26.34 -7.42 22.52
C ALA A 53 -27.37 -8.51 22.20
N LYS A 54 -28.64 -8.24 22.53
CA LYS A 54 -29.79 -9.13 22.29
C LYS A 54 -30.36 -9.00 20.87
N ARG A 55 -29.51 -9.18 19.86
CA ARG A 55 -29.83 -9.11 18.42
C ARG A 55 -28.92 -10.03 17.60
N ASN A 56 -29.32 -10.33 16.36
CA ASN A 56 -28.44 -11.01 15.43
C ASN A 56 -27.35 -10.04 14.93
N SER A 57 -26.12 -10.52 14.82
CA SER A 57 -24.96 -9.68 14.50
C SER A 57 -24.01 -10.40 13.54
N ILE A 58 -23.54 -9.68 12.53
CA ILE A 58 -22.40 -10.05 11.68
C ILE A 58 -21.28 -9.07 12.03
N ILE A 59 -20.12 -9.61 12.39
CA ILE A 59 -18.92 -8.84 12.65
C ILE A 59 -17.89 -9.18 11.59
N ILE A 60 -17.55 -8.20 10.75
CA ILE A 60 -16.41 -8.30 9.85
C ILE A 60 -15.15 -8.09 10.68
N GLU A 61 -14.31 -9.13 10.73
CA GLU A 61 -13.05 -9.13 11.46
C GLU A 61 -11.93 -9.52 10.48
N PRO A 62 -11.02 -8.59 10.13
CA PRO A 62 -9.95 -8.88 9.17
C PRO A 62 -8.98 -9.96 9.64
N ASN A 63 -8.94 -10.29 10.94
CA ASN A 63 -7.90 -11.12 11.54
C ASN A 63 -8.42 -12.48 12.01
N VAL A 64 -7.97 -13.55 11.34
CA VAL A 64 -8.32 -14.95 11.67
C VAL A 64 -8.04 -15.32 13.14
N PRO A 65 -6.89 -14.97 13.74
CA PRO A 65 -6.63 -15.33 15.14
C PRO A 65 -7.65 -14.75 16.13
N VAL A 66 -8.21 -13.56 15.85
CA VAL A 66 -9.27 -12.97 16.66
C VAL A 66 -10.53 -13.81 16.57
N ILE A 67 -10.92 -14.23 15.36
CA ILE A 67 -12.08 -15.11 15.12
C ILE A 67 -11.95 -16.41 15.92
N ASP A 68 -10.80 -17.09 15.80
CA ASP A 68 -10.57 -18.37 16.47
C ASP A 68 -10.60 -18.22 18.00
N SER A 69 -9.94 -17.18 18.55
CA SER A 69 -9.96 -16.88 19.98
C SER A 69 -11.38 -16.61 20.50
N LYS A 70 -12.19 -15.86 19.75
CA LYS A 70 -13.58 -15.56 20.14
C LYS A 70 -14.46 -16.79 20.05
N GLN A 71 -14.31 -17.64 19.05
CA GLN A 71 -15.12 -18.85 18.91
C GLN A 71 -14.89 -19.83 20.05
N VAL A 72 -13.65 -19.96 20.55
CA VAL A 72 -13.36 -20.74 21.77
C VAL A 72 -14.08 -20.17 23.00
N LYS A 73 -14.14 -18.84 23.10
CA LYS A 73 -14.76 -18.15 24.24
C LYS A 73 -16.30 -18.15 24.21
N TYR A 74 -16.90 -18.15 23.02
CA TYR A 74 -18.35 -18.05 22.82
C TYR A 74 -18.85 -19.27 22.02
N PRO A 75 -19.31 -20.35 22.67
CA PRO A 75 -19.65 -21.61 21.99
C PRO A 75 -20.76 -21.49 20.93
N ASN A 76 -21.66 -20.51 21.07
CA ASN A 76 -22.75 -20.26 20.12
C ASN A 76 -22.38 -19.29 18.99
N LEU A 77 -21.13 -18.81 18.94
CA LEU A 77 -20.60 -17.98 17.86
C LEU A 77 -20.17 -18.85 16.68
N LEU A 78 -20.51 -18.44 15.47
CA LEU A 78 -19.92 -19.00 14.25
C LEU A 78 -18.81 -18.08 13.73
N GLY A 79 -17.58 -18.57 13.76
CA GLY A 79 -16.44 -18.00 13.06
C GLY A 79 -16.38 -18.52 11.63
N VAL A 80 -16.48 -17.61 10.65
CA VAL A 80 -16.50 -17.94 9.22
C VAL A 80 -15.21 -17.43 8.57
N ARG A 81 -14.36 -18.37 8.18
CA ARG A 81 -13.05 -18.11 7.55
C ARG A 81 -12.77 -19.19 6.50
N GLU A 82 -11.54 -19.24 6.00
CA GLU A 82 -11.10 -20.36 5.16
C GLU A 82 -11.36 -21.72 5.84
N GLY A 83 -11.78 -22.70 5.04
CA GLY A 83 -12.22 -24.02 5.51
C GLY A 83 -13.70 -24.11 5.94
N VAL A 84 -14.38 -23.00 6.27
CA VAL A 84 -15.82 -23.01 6.60
C VAL A 84 -16.64 -22.91 5.31
N THR A 85 -17.68 -23.75 5.17
CA THR A 85 -18.52 -23.80 3.98
C THR A 85 -19.80 -22.96 4.14
N ASP A 86 -20.45 -22.61 3.02
CA ASP A 86 -21.78 -21.99 3.01
C ASP A 86 -22.85 -22.90 3.63
N TYR A 87 -22.71 -24.23 3.49
CA TYR A 87 -23.54 -25.22 4.17
C TYR A 87 -23.46 -25.10 5.70
N ASP A 88 -22.26 -24.95 6.27
CA ASP A 88 -22.07 -24.78 7.72
C ASP A 88 -22.77 -23.51 8.20
N VAL A 89 -22.63 -22.42 7.45
CA VAL A 89 -23.30 -21.15 7.75
C VAL A 89 -24.82 -21.29 7.66
N LYS A 90 -25.35 -21.96 6.63
CA LYS A 90 -26.78 -22.20 6.48
C LYS A 90 -27.35 -23.01 7.63
N LYS A 91 -26.65 -24.08 8.03
CA LYS A 91 -27.02 -24.91 9.19
C LYS A 91 -27.09 -24.06 10.46
N TYR A 92 -26.08 -23.23 10.69
CA TYR A 92 -26.05 -22.31 11.83
C TYR A 92 -27.21 -21.31 11.80
N LEU A 93 -27.50 -20.68 10.66
CA LEU A 93 -28.59 -19.71 10.51
C LEU A 93 -29.96 -20.34 10.83
N LEU A 94 -30.18 -21.59 10.43
CA LEU A 94 -31.45 -22.31 10.62
C LEU A 94 -31.61 -22.96 12.00
N ASP A 95 -30.57 -22.97 12.84
CA ASP A 95 -30.61 -23.61 14.16
C ASP A 95 -31.53 -22.86 15.15
N LYS A 96 -32.71 -23.40 15.43
CA LYS A 96 -33.68 -22.74 16.32
C LYS A 96 -33.25 -22.70 17.79
N SER A 97 -32.23 -23.47 18.20
CA SER A 97 -31.73 -23.46 19.58
C SER A 97 -30.92 -22.19 19.91
N ILE A 98 -30.38 -21.53 18.88
CA ILE A 98 -29.60 -20.30 19.04
C ILE A 98 -30.50 -19.10 18.77
N ARG A 99 -30.86 -18.38 19.85
CA ARG A 99 -31.79 -17.24 19.81
C ARG A 99 -31.23 -16.03 19.05
N TYR A 100 -29.97 -15.69 19.30
CA TYR A 100 -29.30 -14.56 18.67
C TYR A 100 -28.10 -15.06 17.87
N LYS A 101 -28.19 -14.95 16.55
CA LYS A 101 -27.15 -15.40 15.64
C LYS A 101 -25.97 -14.44 15.70
N LYS A 102 -24.81 -14.95 16.10
CA LYS A 102 -23.54 -14.22 16.14
C LYS A 102 -22.60 -14.84 15.13
N ILE A 103 -22.27 -14.08 14.10
CA ILE A 103 -21.32 -14.48 13.06
C ILE A 103 -20.15 -13.51 13.14
N ILE A 104 -18.93 -14.03 13.26
CA ILE A 104 -17.71 -13.26 13.04
C ILE A 104 -17.02 -13.82 11.79
N VAL A 105 -16.70 -12.97 10.83
CA VAL A 105 -16.33 -13.42 9.48
C VAL A 105 -15.19 -12.59 8.90
N THR A 106 -14.27 -13.26 8.20
CA THR A 106 -13.24 -12.53 7.44
C THR A 106 -13.85 -11.87 6.21
N PRO A 107 -13.31 -10.71 5.75
CA PRO A 107 -13.75 -10.09 4.50
C PRO A 107 -13.80 -11.06 3.32
N GLU A 108 -12.83 -11.97 3.21
CA GLU A 108 -12.74 -12.99 2.15
C GLU A 108 -13.87 -14.01 2.19
N SER A 109 -14.35 -14.34 3.39
CA SER A 109 -15.39 -15.36 3.59
C SER A 109 -16.79 -14.77 3.73
N TYR A 110 -16.92 -13.45 3.69
CA TYR A 110 -18.21 -12.76 3.85
C TYR A 110 -19.24 -13.16 2.78
N SER A 111 -18.81 -13.43 1.53
CA SER A 111 -19.69 -13.89 0.46
C SER A 111 -20.42 -15.20 0.79
N LYS A 112 -19.79 -16.11 1.55
CA LYS A 112 -20.40 -17.36 2.01
C LYS A 112 -21.58 -17.10 2.93
N VAL A 113 -21.50 -16.06 3.78
CA VAL A 113 -22.60 -15.67 4.68
C VAL A 113 -23.78 -15.15 3.88
N LYS A 114 -23.54 -14.32 2.86
CA LYS A 114 -24.59 -13.82 1.96
C LYS A 114 -25.30 -14.98 1.24
N GLN A 115 -24.54 -15.86 0.60
CA GLN A 115 -25.07 -17.00 -0.14
C GLN A 115 -25.88 -17.93 0.78
N ALA A 116 -25.34 -18.26 1.95
CA ALA A 116 -26.03 -19.10 2.91
C ALA A 116 -27.34 -18.48 3.43
N ALA A 117 -27.36 -17.17 3.66
CA ALA A 117 -28.57 -16.46 4.10
C ALA A 117 -29.64 -16.41 3.00
N GLU A 118 -29.25 -16.16 1.75
CA GLU A 118 -30.15 -16.22 0.59
C GLU A 118 -30.79 -17.61 0.48
N TYR A 119 -29.98 -18.68 0.56
CA TYR A 119 -30.47 -20.06 0.54
C TYR A 119 -31.30 -20.46 1.77
N ALA A 120 -31.17 -19.73 2.88
CA ALA A 120 -31.94 -19.94 4.10
C ALA A 120 -33.23 -19.09 4.14
N GLY A 121 -33.43 -18.17 3.18
CA GLY A 121 -34.51 -17.19 3.21
C GLY A 121 -34.38 -16.17 4.34
N VAL A 122 -33.15 -15.87 4.78
CA VAL A 122 -32.85 -14.93 5.87
C VAL A 122 -32.43 -13.58 5.28
N ASN A 123 -33.03 -12.48 5.73
CA ASN A 123 -32.71 -11.15 5.23
C ASN A 123 -31.65 -10.49 6.10
N LEU A 124 -30.37 -10.68 5.76
CA LEU A 124 -29.25 -10.09 6.52
C LEU A 124 -29.39 -8.58 6.70
N PHE A 125 -29.77 -7.87 5.64
CA PHE A 125 -29.81 -6.40 5.62
C PHE A 125 -30.81 -5.79 6.60
N LYS A 126 -31.90 -6.53 6.92
CA LYS A 126 -32.94 -6.11 7.87
C LYS A 126 -32.79 -6.76 9.24
N ASP A 127 -32.46 -8.05 9.26
CA ASP A 127 -32.55 -8.88 10.46
C ASP A 127 -31.25 -8.90 11.29
N PHE A 128 -30.13 -8.43 10.73
CA PHE A 128 -28.82 -8.42 11.37
C PHE A 128 -28.27 -7.01 11.55
N PHE A 129 -27.51 -6.84 12.64
CA PHE A 129 -26.59 -5.73 12.82
C PHE A 129 -25.24 -6.05 12.18
N LEU A 130 -24.73 -5.19 11.30
CA LEU A 130 -23.40 -5.34 10.70
C LEU A 130 -22.38 -4.43 11.41
N LEU A 131 -21.37 -5.03 12.04
CA LEU A 131 -20.21 -4.33 12.57
C LEU A 131 -19.02 -4.56 11.65
N ILE A 132 -18.35 -3.51 11.20
CA ILE A 132 -16.99 -3.64 10.64
C ILE A 132 -16.01 -3.20 11.72
N ASP A 133 -15.33 -4.18 12.33
CA ASP A 133 -14.25 -3.93 13.28
C ASP A 133 -12.96 -3.64 12.52
N GLU A 134 -12.05 -2.93 13.18
CA GLU A 134 -10.79 -2.43 12.61
C GLU A 134 -10.98 -1.80 11.22
N CYS A 135 -12.00 -0.95 11.07
CA CYS A 135 -12.41 -0.44 9.76
C CYS A 135 -11.30 0.32 9.00
N GLU A 136 -10.29 0.87 9.69
CA GLU A 136 -9.09 1.49 9.10
C GLU A 136 -8.31 0.54 8.20
N LYS A 137 -8.43 -0.77 8.44
CA LYS A 137 -7.71 -1.82 7.71
C LYS A 137 -8.03 -1.80 6.23
N VAL A 138 -9.26 -1.46 5.85
CA VAL A 138 -9.65 -1.38 4.43
C VAL A 138 -8.76 -0.39 3.68
N VAL A 139 -8.39 0.75 4.30
CA VAL A 139 -7.52 1.76 3.69
C VAL A 139 -6.06 1.34 3.74
N GLN A 140 -5.63 0.67 4.81
CA GLN A 140 -4.24 0.21 4.95
C GLN A 140 -3.90 -0.95 4.00
N GLU A 141 -4.87 -1.84 3.72
CA GLU A 141 -4.59 -3.16 3.11
C GLU A 141 -5.23 -3.38 1.74
N ALA A 142 -6.18 -2.55 1.28
CA ALA A 142 -6.89 -2.77 0.00
C ALA A 142 -5.98 -2.99 -1.21
N ASN A 143 -4.78 -2.40 -1.22
CA ASN A 143 -3.83 -2.53 -2.32
C ASN A 143 -3.25 -3.95 -2.49
N PHE A 144 -3.13 -4.73 -1.41
CA PHE A 144 -2.57 -6.10 -1.44
C PHE A 144 -3.56 -7.17 -0.96
N ARG A 145 -4.68 -6.76 -0.37
CA ARG A 145 -5.79 -7.61 0.05
C ARG A 145 -7.10 -7.11 -0.58
N PRO A 146 -7.31 -7.26 -1.91
CA PRO A 146 -8.45 -6.66 -2.60
C PRO A 146 -9.81 -7.06 -2.01
N SER A 147 -9.95 -8.27 -1.50
CA SER A 147 -11.19 -8.76 -0.89
C SER A 147 -11.60 -8.00 0.39
N ILE A 148 -10.70 -7.22 1.01
CA ILE A 148 -11.01 -6.47 2.23
C ILE A 148 -12.11 -5.41 2.03
N VAL A 149 -12.30 -4.92 0.79
CA VAL A 149 -13.34 -3.92 0.49
C VAL A 149 -14.73 -4.54 0.36
N GLN A 150 -14.84 -5.86 0.18
CA GLN A 150 -16.09 -6.53 -0.21
C GLN A 150 -17.26 -6.24 0.74
N PRO A 151 -17.10 -6.30 2.08
CA PRO A 151 -18.20 -6.00 2.99
C PRO A 151 -18.71 -4.55 2.92
N PHE A 152 -17.90 -3.60 2.43
CA PHE A 152 -18.30 -2.20 2.32
C PHE A 152 -19.30 -1.93 1.19
N PHE A 153 -19.40 -2.79 0.18
CA PHE A 153 -20.40 -2.65 -0.87
C PHE A 153 -21.82 -2.86 -0.33
N ASP A 154 -21.96 -3.75 0.63
CA ASP A 154 -23.22 -4.06 1.29
C ASP A 154 -23.48 -3.19 2.51
N PHE A 155 -22.43 -2.61 3.10
CA PHE A 155 -22.51 -1.91 4.39
C PHE A 155 -23.67 -0.93 4.43
N PHE A 156 -23.82 -0.08 3.40
CA PHE A 156 -24.87 0.94 3.36
C PHE A 156 -26.29 0.38 3.16
N SER A 157 -26.42 -0.87 2.71
CA SER A 157 -27.69 -1.57 2.56
C SER A 157 -28.24 -2.16 3.86
N PHE A 158 -27.43 -2.28 4.91
CA PHE A 158 -27.89 -2.71 6.23
C PHE A 158 -28.65 -1.60 6.95
N ASP A 159 -29.82 -1.92 7.51
CA ASP A 159 -30.61 -1.00 8.35
C ASP A 159 -29.86 -0.66 9.65
N ASN A 160 -29.20 -1.67 10.22
CA ASN A 160 -28.45 -1.60 11.47
C ASN A 160 -26.97 -1.90 11.20
N LYS A 161 -26.11 -0.89 11.35
CA LYS A 161 -24.69 -1.02 11.04
C LYS A 161 -23.80 -0.09 11.85
N ALA A 162 -22.55 -0.45 12.08
CA ALA A 162 -21.57 0.44 12.67
C ALA A 162 -20.15 0.16 12.17
N LEU A 163 -19.29 1.17 12.25
CA LEU A 163 -17.86 1.03 12.10
C LEU A 163 -17.20 1.28 13.44
N ILE A 164 -16.17 0.50 13.77
CA ILE A 164 -15.42 0.70 15.00
C ILE A 164 -13.91 0.52 14.77
N SER A 165 -13.13 1.40 15.37
CA SER A 165 -11.67 1.41 15.24
C SER A 165 -11.05 2.34 16.27
N ALA A 166 -9.78 2.12 16.62
CA ALA A 166 -9.01 3.09 17.41
C ALA A 166 -8.68 4.35 16.60
N THR A 167 -8.74 4.24 15.27
CA THR A 167 -8.47 5.30 14.30
C THR A 167 -9.42 5.17 13.11
N PRO A 168 -10.73 5.40 13.30
CA PRO A 168 -11.72 5.07 12.29
C PRO A 168 -11.51 5.85 10.99
N LEU A 169 -12.02 5.25 9.91
CA LEU A 169 -12.03 5.87 8.59
C LEU A 169 -12.67 7.26 8.62
N SER A 170 -12.06 8.18 7.87
CA SER A 170 -12.61 9.52 7.69
C SER A 170 -13.99 9.44 7.00
N PRO A 171 -15.02 10.17 7.47
CA PRO A 171 -16.36 10.22 6.85
C PRO A 171 -16.39 10.77 5.41
N LYS A 172 -15.25 11.14 4.83
CA LYS A 172 -15.10 11.78 3.52
C LYS A 172 -15.39 10.85 2.33
N LEU A 173 -15.73 9.58 2.56
CA LEU A 173 -16.15 8.64 1.53
C LEU A 173 -17.61 8.91 1.11
N LYS A 174 -17.89 9.00 -0.21
CA LYS A 174 -19.22 9.35 -0.78
C LYS A 174 -20.41 8.52 -0.26
N GLY A 175 -20.19 7.33 0.29
CA GLY A 175 -21.28 6.51 0.85
C GLY A 175 -21.82 7.04 2.19
N PHE A 176 -21.01 7.76 2.98
CA PHE A 176 -21.40 8.23 4.31
C PHE A 176 -22.29 9.48 4.25
N THR A 177 -22.21 10.27 3.18
CA THR A 177 -22.98 11.52 3.05
C THR A 177 -24.48 11.30 2.97
N ASN A 178 -24.90 10.13 2.48
CA ASN A 178 -26.31 9.80 2.26
C ASN A 178 -26.95 9.13 3.49
N HIS A 179 -26.21 8.97 4.59
CA HIS A 179 -26.68 8.31 5.80
C HIS A 179 -26.39 9.19 7.02
N SER A 180 -27.36 9.28 7.93
CA SER A 180 -27.18 9.94 9.22
C SER A 180 -26.39 9.03 10.17
N PHE A 181 -25.06 9.15 10.16
CA PHE A 181 -24.19 8.50 11.14
C PHE A 181 -23.96 9.40 12.36
N SER A 182 -23.95 8.80 13.55
CA SER A 182 -23.39 9.46 14.74
C SER A 182 -21.87 9.22 14.77
N HIS A 183 -21.09 10.28 14.97
CA HIS A 183 -19.65 10.13 15.18
C HIS A 183 -19.38 10.13 16.68
N ILE A 184 -18.98 8.99 17.22
CA ILE A 184 -18.76 8.80 18.66
C ILE A 184 -17.27 8.66 18.91
N LYS A 185 -16.73 9.46 19.82
CA LYS A 185 -15.36 9.30 20.32
C LYS A 185 -15.35 8.96 21.80
N ILE A 186 -14.77 7.80 22.11
CA ILE A 186 -14.58 7.33 23.47
C ILE A 186 -13.33 7.98 24.06
N ILE A 187 -13.49 8.78 25.11
CA ILE A 187 -12.40 9.53 25.75
C ILE A 187 -12.09 8.93 27.12
N PRO A 188 -10.86 8.43 27.34
CA PRO A 188 -10.42 7.98 28.66
C PRO A 188 -10.35 9.14 29.65
N THR A 189 -10.87 8.95 30.86
CA THR A 189 -10.79 9.95 31.95
C THR A 189 -9.52 9.81 32.80
N TYR A 190 -8.51 9.10 32.32
CA TYR A 190 -7.27 8.78 33.00
C TYR A 190 -6.10 8.92 32.03
N ASP A 191 -4.89 9.11 32.54
CA ASP A 191 -3.70 9.16 31.70
C ASP A 191 -3.34 7.77 31.20
N TYR A 192 -3.46 7.58 29.89
CA TYR A 192 -3.11 6.35 29.19
C TYR A 192 -1.88 6.52 28.30
N LYS A 193 -1.24 7.69 28.33
CA LYS A 193 -0.08 7.97 27.48
C LYS A 193 1.09 7.09 27.88
N LYS A 194 1.80 6.59 26.88
CA LYS A 194 3.01 5.77 27.06
C LYS A 194 4.25 6.59 26.76
N ASN A 195 5.30 6.43 27.56
CA ASN A 195 6.57 7.09 27.28
C ASN A 195 7.23 6.44 26.05
N LEU A 196 7.58 7.25 25.06
CA LEU A 196 8.21 6.81 23.82
C LEU A 196 9.52 7.58 23.60
N LEU A 197 10.60 6.85 23.37
CA LEU A 197 11.89 7.40 22.96
C LEU A 197 11.99 7.36 21.43
N LEU A 198 12.00 8.52 20.78
CA LEU A 198 12.19 8.65 19.34
C LEU A 198 13.66 8.97 19.03
N ILE A 199 14.34 8.06 18.34
CA ILE A 199 15.75 8.19 17.98
C ILE A 199 15.84 8.40 16.47
N GLY A 200 16.18 9.61 16.06
CA GLY A 200 16.61 9.89 14.70
C GLY A 200 18.07 9.47 14.53
N THR A 201 18.45 8.87 13.40
CA THR A 201 19.85 8.50 13.15
C THR A 201 20.21 8.47 11.66
N ASN A 202 21.50 8.64 11.34
CA ASN A 202 22.03 8.35 10.02
C ASN A 202 22.33 6.86 9.78
N ASN A 203 22.29 6.01 10.82
CA ASN A 203 22.57 4.58 10.70
C ASN A 203 21.61 3.74 11.58
N VAL A 204 20.41 3.49 11.03
CA VAL A 204 19.33 2.73 11.68
C VAL A 204 19.79 1.36 12.14
N GLN A 205 20.63 0.70 11.35
CA GLN A 205 21.11 -0.64 11.67
C GLN A 205 21.99 -0.66 12.91
N LEU A 206 22.97 0.26 13.02
CA LEU A 206 23.84 0.32 14.19
C LEU A 206 23.07 0.71 15.45
N GLU A 207 22.18 1.69 15.35
CA GLU A 207 21.33 2.07 16.48
C GLU A 207 20.44 0.91 16.92
N CYS A 208 19.88 0.14 15.97
CA CYS A 208 19.09 -1.04 16.31
C CYS A 208 19.91 -2.10 17.04
N LEU A 209 21.14 -2.40 16.59
CA LEU A 209 22.04 -3.35 17.28
C LEU A 209 22.39 -2.88 18.70
N LYS A 210 22.60 -1.57 18.90
CA LYS A 210 22.81 -0.97 20.22
C LYS A 210 21.58 -1.19 21.10
N GLN A 211 20.39 -0.85 20.62
CA GLN A 211 19.14 -1.00 21.39
C GLN A 211 18.79 -2.46 21.71
N ILE A 212 19.08 -3.40 20.80
CA ILE A 212 18.96 -4.85 21.05
C ILE A 212 19.85 -5.28 22.21
N SER A 213 21.04 -4.71 22.32
CA SER A 213 22.03 -5.04 23.36
C SER A 213 21.82 -4.28 24.68
N LEU A 214 20.83 -3.37 24.74
CA LEU A 214 20.54 -2.62 25.96
C LEU A 214 19.73 -3.51 26.90
N ASN A 215 20.33 -3.87 28.04
CA ASN A 215 19.72 -4.63 29.14
C ASN A 215 19.23 -6.04 28.76
N ASP A 216 18.93 -6.84 29.79
CA ASP A 216 18.56 -8.26 29.62
C ASP A 216 17.04 -8.49 29.50
N ASN A 217 16.22 -7.43 29.48
CA ASN A 217 14.78 -7.57 29.26
C ASN A 217 14.50 -8.07 27.83
N LYS A 218 13.47 -8.90 27.66
CA LYS A 218 13.07 -9.43 26.35
C LYS A 218 12.74 -8.30 25.39
N LYS A 219 13.04 -8.46 24.10
CA LYS A 219 12.81 -7.45 23.06
C LYS A 219 11.72 -7.92 22.09
N ALA A 220 10.73 -7.06 21.86
CA ALA A 220 9.75 -7.19 20.79
C ALA A 220 10.06 -6.15 19.70
N ILE A 221 10.63 -6.62 18.59
CA ILE A 221 11.20 -5.77 17.54
C ILE A 221 10.25 -5.74 16.34
N PHE A 222 9.63 -4.59 16.08
CA PHE A 222 8.67 -4.39 15.01
C PHE A 222 9.37 -3.78 13.79
N LEU A 223 9.48 -4.58 12.73
CA LEU A 223 10.20 -4.24 11.51
C LEU A 223 9.56 -4.93 10.29
N ASN A 224 9.08 -4.14 9.34
CA ASN A 224 8.34 -4.64 8.17
C ASN A 224 9.24 -5.20 7.05
N SER A 225 10.19 -6.10 7.38
CA SER A 225 11.04 -6.81 6.41
C SER A 225 11.72 -8.04 7.02
N PRO A 226 11.33 -9.27 6.65
CA PRO A 226 11.99 -10.50 7.10
C PRO A 226 13.50 -10.51 6.82
N ASP A 227 13.92 -10.07 5.62
CA ASP A 227 15.34 -10.01 5.26
C ASP A 227 16.14 -9.05 6.14
N TYR A 228 15.51 -7.95 6.57
CA TYR A 228 16.18 -7.03 7.47
C TYR A 228 16.29 -7.61 8.88
N ALA A 229 15.27 -8.33 9.36
CA ALA A 229 15.35 -9.08 10.61
C ALA A 229 16.50 -10.11 10.58
N LYS A 230 16.63 -10.91 9.52
CA LYS A 230 17.77 -11.83 9.32
C LYS A 230 19.11 -11.11 9.44
N THR A 231 19.24 -9.97 8.77
CA THR A 231 20.47 -9.18 8.78
C THR A 231 20.82 -8.69 10.19
N LEU A 232 19.83 -8.27 10.99
CA LEU A 232 20.04 -7.84 12.38
C LEU A 232 20.40 -9.01 13.29
N ILE A 233 19.70 -10.13 13.16
CA ILE A 233 19.95 -11.36 13.93
C ILE A 233 21.39 -11.85 13.71
N ASP A 234 21.86 -11.88 12.47
CA ASP A 234 23.20 -12.36 12.13
C ASP A 234 24.29 -11.42 12.65
N LYS A 235 24.04 -10.10 12.59
CA LYS A 235 25.01 -9.11 13.07
C LYS A 235 25.10 -9.03 14.59
N ALA A 236 24.01 -9.29 15.28
CA ALA A 236 23.97 -9.34 16.74
C ALA A 236 24.40 -10.72 17.29
N ASP A 237 24.55 -11.74 16.44
CA ASP A 237 24.86 -13.12 16.83
C ASP A 237 23.83 -13.72 17.81
N ILE A 238 22.54 -13.45 17.57
CA ILE A 238 21.43 -13.81 18.48
C ILE A 238 20.52 -14.90 17.90
N ARG A 239 20.98 -15.66 16.91
CA ARG A 239 20.14 -16.60 16.15
C ARG A 239 19.43 -17.64 17.03
N ASN A 240 20.11 -18.17 18.06
CA ASN A 240 19.58 -19.24 18.91
C ASN A 240 18.46 -18.78 19.87
N CYS A 241 18.40 -17.49 20.16
CA CYS A 241 17.43 -16.86 21.07
C CYS A 241 16.53 -15.86 20.34
N SER A 242 16.40 -16.00 19.02
CA SER A 242 15.54 -15.17 18.18
C SER A 242 14.43 -15.97 17.51
N LYS A 243 13.26 -15.35 17.34
CA LYS A 243 12.17 -15.88 16.50
C LYS A 243 11.54 -14.78 15.64
N ILE A 244 11.26 -15.10 14.38
CA ILE A 244 10.66 -14.19 13.40
C ILE A 244 9.19 -14.54 13.19
N TYR A 245 8.30 -13.57 13.39
CA TYR A 245 6.88 -13.69 13.14
C TYR A 245 6.51 -12.88 11.89
N CYS A 246 6.15 -13.57 10.81
CA CYS A 246 5.81 -12.94 9.53
C CYS A 246 4.74 -13.70 8.75
N SER A 247 4.13 -13.07 7.74
CA SER A 247 3.22 -13.78 6.83
C SER A 247 3.95 -14.89 6.07
N ASN A 248 3.28 -16.01 5.82
CA ASN A 248 3.80 -17.07 4.96
C ASN A 248 3.52 -16.82 3.46
N GLN A 249 3.49 -15.54 3.04
CA GLN A 249 3.41 -15.22 1.62
C GLN A 249 4.66 -15.73 0.89
N ASP A 250 4.49 -16.27 -0.31
CA ASP A 250 5.59 -16.78 -1.16
C ASP A 250 6.52 -17.80 -0.46
N ASN A 251 5.95 -18.64 0.42
CA ASN A 251 6.67 -19.65 1.22
C ASN A 251 7.80 -19.06 2.09
N THR A 252 7.63 -17.81 2.56
CA THR A 252 8.64 -17.11 3.37
C THR A 252 9.03 -17.87 4.64
N ILE A 253 8.08 -18.53 5.32
CA ILE A 253 8.38 -19.28 6.56
C ILE A 253 9.29 -20.48 6.28
N ASN A 254 9.00 -21.23 5.21
CA ASN A 254 9.81 -22.38 4.82
C ASN A 254 11.24 -21.96 4.46
N LYS A 255 11.40 -20.88 3.68
CA LYS A 255 12.71 -20.31 3.36
C LYS A 255 13.50 -19.90 4.60
N LEU A 256 12.82 -19.29 5.59
CA LEU A 256 13.47 -18.93 6.86
C LEU A 256 13.95 -20.15 7.64
N HIS A 257 13.16 -21.23 7.65
CA HIS A 257 13.56 -22.49 8.28
C HIS A 257 14.73 -23.17 7.56
N GLU A 258 14.72 -23.19 6.22
CA GLU A 258 15.83 -23.70 5.39
C GLU A 258 17.12 -22.92 5.64
N ASP A 259 17.01 -21.60 5.85
CA ASP A 259 18.12 -20.74 6.22
C ASP A 259 18.55 -20.85 7.70
N GLY A 260 17.87 -21.70 8.49
CA GLY A 260 18.21 -21.98 9.89
C GLY A 260 17.65 -21.00 10.92
N TYR A 261 16.61 -20.22 10.59
CA TYR A 261 15.94 -19.31 11.53
C TYR A 261 14.68 -19.95 12.12
N LYS A 262 14.39 -19.64 13.39
CA LYS A 262 13.07 -19.91 13.98
C LYS A 262 12.08 -18.88 13.41
N ALA A 263 11.03 -19.36 12.75
CA ALA A 263 9.99 -18.51 12.20
C ALA A 263 8.59 -19.08 12.48
N SER A 264 7.57 -18.22 12.48
CA SER A 264 6.17 -18.65 12.52
C SER A 264 5.24 -17.61 11.89
N GLU A 265 4.15 -18.08 11.28
CA GLU A 265 3.08 -17.23 10.78
C GLU A 265 2.03 -16.84 11.82
N ASN A 266 2.03 -17.54 12.97
CA ASN A 266 1.05 -17.39 14.03
C ASN A 266 1.76 -17.17 15.38
N PHE A 267 1.07 -16.49 16.30
CA PHE A 267 1.47 -16.37 17.70
C PHE A 267 0.44 -17.11 18.53
N MET A 268 0.88 -18.06 19.35
CA MET A 268 -0.04 -18.84 20.18
C MET A 268 -0.39 -18.08 21.45
N SER A 269 -1.65 -18.13 21.88
CA SER A 269 -2.05 -17.56 23.17
C SER A 269 -1.32 -18.29 24.31
N GLY A 270 -0.77 -17.50 25.24
CA GLY A 270 0.10 -17.98 26.33
C GLY A 270 1.55 -18.26 25.91
N GLU A 271 1.94 -17.98 24.67
CA GLU A 271 3.32 -18.20 24.21
C GLU A 271 4.32 -17.32 24.96
N ILE A 272 5.41 -17.94 25.39
CA ILE A 272 6.55 -17.25 26.00
C ILE A 272 7.44 -16.71 24.87
N LEU A 273 7.72 -15.42 24.90
CA LEU A 273 8.60 -14.78 23.93
C LEU A 273 10.02 -15.31 24.05
N GLU A 274 10.67 -15.50 22.91
CA GLU A 274 12.13 -15.60 22.85
C GLU A 274 12.77 -14.30 23.34
N GLN A 275 14.07 -14.33 23.69
CA GLN A 275 14.79 -13.14 24.12
C GLN A 275 14.65 -11.99 23.10
N TYR A 276 14.65 -12.32 21.81
CA TYR A 276 14.44 -11.40 20.71
C TYR A 276 13.34 -11.90 19.77
N SER A 277 12.19 -11.24 19.79
CA SER A 277 11.05 -11.59 18.95
C SER A 277 10.85 -10.51 17.89
N PHE A 278 11.00 -10.87 16.61
CA PHE A 278 10.87 -9.96 15.48
C PHE A 278 9.48 -10.09 14.84
N PHE A 279 8.79 -8.98 14.62
CA PHE A 279 7.41 -8.92 14.13
C PHE A 279 7.32 -8.07 12.87
N THR A 280 6.70 -8.59 11.79
CA THR A 280 6.40 -7.80 10.58
C THR A 280 4.97 -7.22 10.61
N SER A 281 4.58 -6.50 9.55
CA SER A 281 3.32 -5.72 9.50
C SER A 281 2.05 -6.50 9.85
N ARG A 282 1.98 -7.81 9.56
CA ARG A 282 0.84 -8.67 9.96
C ARG A 282 0.56 -8.62 11.46
N PHE A 283 1.58 -8.40 12.29
CA PHE A 283 1.47 -8.40 13.75
C PHE A 283 1.28 -6.99 14.33
N TYR A 284 1.17 -5.95 13.51
CA TYR A 284 1.01 -4.58 14.01
C TYR A 284 -0.39 -4.36 14.60
N SER A 285 -1.41 -4.98 14.00
CA SER A 285 -2.81 -4.64 14.24
C SER A 285 -3.69 -5.79 14.71
N ALA A 286 -3.29 -7.04 14.48
CA ALA A 286 -4.24 -8.14 14.30
C ALA A 286 -4.19 -9.25 15.34
N VAL A 287 -3.03 -9.39 16.00
CA VAL A 287 -2.75 -10.52 16.87
C VAL A 287 -2.57 -9.97 18.27
N ASP A 288 -3.50 -10.30 19.16
CA ASP A 288 -3.25 -10.10 20.59
C ASP A 288 -2.03 -10.96 20.94
N LEU A 289 -0.92 -10.29 21.30
CA LEU A 289 0.27 -10.96 21.80
C LEU A 289 -0.01 -11.31 23.26
N ASP A 290 -0.87 -12.31 23.42
CA ASP A 290 -1.32 -12.82 24.71
C ASP A 290 -0.19 -13.61 25.35
N THR A 291 0.71 -12.88 26.01
CA THR A 291 1.88 -13.39 26.70
C THR A 291 1.95 -12.76 28.09
N PHE A 292 2.55 -13.49 29.03
CA PHE A 292 2.86 -12.96 30.36
C PHE A 292 4.08 -12.03 30.35
N ASP A 293 4.88 -12.07 29.28
CA ASP A 293 6.08 -11.26 29.12
C ASP A 293 5.77 -9.76 28.97
N LYS A 294 6.65 -8.91 29.49
CA LYS A 294 6.58 -7.45 29.37
C LYS A 294 7.82 -6.92 28.62
N PRO A 295 7.94 -7.18 27.31
CA PRO A 295 9.14 -6.87 26.55
C PRO A 295 9.34 -5.37 26.36
N ASP A 296 10.58 -4.97 26.11
CA ASP A 296 10.89 -3.67 25.50
C ASP A 296 10.48 -3.70 24.02
N ILE A 297 9.69 -2.71 23.60
CA ILE A 297 9.24 -2.56 22.23
C ILE A 297 10.25 -1.71 21.46
N ILE A 298 10.78 -2.26 20.37
CA ILE A 298 11.66 -1.55 19.43
C ILE A 298 10.98 -1.48 18.08
N MET A 299 10.51 -0.30 17.70
CA MET A 299 9.96 0.01 16.38
C MET A 299 11.10 0.48 15.48
N VAL A 300 11.21 -0.08 14.26
CA VAL A 300 12.32 0.23 13.35
C VAL A 300 11.80 0.67 11.99
N THR A 301 12.16 1.90 11.60
CA THR A 301 11.93 2.44 10.26
C THR A 301 13.28 2.72 9.58
N ASP A 302 13.45 2.30 8.34
CA ASP A 302 14.55 2.72 7.46
C ASP A 302 13.96 3.24 6.14
N CYS A 303 13.51 4.49 6.16
CA CYS A 303 12.80 5.10 5.03
C CYS A 303 13.71 5.40 3.83
N LEU A 304 15.03 5.52 4.03
CA LEU A 304 15.99 5.76 2.96
C LEU A 304 16.24 4.50 2.12
N ASN A 305 16.30 3.33 2.76
CA ASN A 305 16.55 2.06 2.04
C ASN A 305 15.26 1.28 1.74
N LYS A 306 14.23 1.41 2.58
CA LYS A 306 12.98 0.63 2.52
C LYS A 306 11.79 1.47 2.97
N SER A 307 11.23 2.31 2.09
CA SER A 307 10.11 3.21 2.42
C SER A 307 8.87 2.48 2.98
N GLN A 308 8.66 1.21 2.61
CA GLN A 308 7.57 0.38 3.16
C GLN A 308 7.71 0.05 4.66
N THR A 309 8.85 0.37 5.28
CA THR A 309 9.07 0.19 6.73
C THR A 309 8.55 1.34 7.56
N MET A 310 8.07 2.43 6.93
CA MET A 310 7.48 3.56 7.65
C MET A 310 6.33 3.12 8.56
N ILE A 311 6.46 3.47 9.83
CA ILE A 311 5.46 3.26 10.87
C ILE A 311 4.62 4.54 10.98
N ASP A 312 3.31 4.40 10.93
CA ASP A 312 2.38 5.50 11.15
C ASP A 312 2.20 5.72 12.66
N PRO A 313 2.55 6.91 13.20
CA PRO A 313 2.32 7.24 14.61
C PRO A 313 0.86 7.10 15.04
N PHE A 314 -0.08 7.46 14.17
CA PHE A 314 -1.51 7.51 14.52
C PHE A 314 -2.11 6.11 14.61
N THR A 315 -1.66 5.18 13.76
CA THR A 315 -2.27 3.85 13.63
C THR A 315 -1.35 2.73 14.10
N HIS A 316 -0.25 2.48 13.37
CA HIS A 316 0.65 1.35 13.64
C HIS A 316 1.24 1.40 15.06
N SER A 317 1.74 2.55 15.50
CA SER A 317 2.39 2.67 16.83
C SER A 317 1.43 2.44 17.99
N VAL A 318 0.21 2.98 17.89
CA VAL A 318 -0.86 2.77 18.87
C VAL A 318 -1.26 1.30 18.92
N GLN A 319 -1.42 0.67 17.75
CA GLN A 319 -1.79 -0.74 17.66
C GLN A 319 -0.69 -1.66 18.20
N ILE A 320 0.57 -1.46 17.81
CA ILE A 320 1.75 -2.23 18.25
C ILE A 320 1.84 -2.23 19.77
N THR A 321 1.85 -1.04 20.38
CA THR A 321 2.02 -0.91 21.84
C THR A 321 0.78 -1.39 22.60
N GLY A 322 -0.39 -1.40 21.97
CA GLY A 322 -1.63 -1.90 22.54
C GLY A 322 -1.79 -3.43 22.56
N ARG A 323 -0.90 -4.19 21.92
CA ARG A 323 -1.03 -5.66 21.82
C ARG A 323 -0.62 -6.43 23.08
N PHE A 324 0.33 -5.92 23.84
CA PHE A 324 0.83 -6.56 25.06
C PHE A 324 -0.04 -6.18 26.26
N ARG A 325 -1.09 -6.98 26.51
CA ARG A 325 -2.09 -6.72 27.57
C ARG A 325 -1.52 -6.85 28.99
N SER A 326 -0.53 -7.73 29.18
CA SER A 326 0.18 -7.91 30.45
C SER A 326 1.09 -6.73 30.80
N GLY A 327 1.29 -5.80 29.87
CA GLY A 327 2.17 -4.64 30.00
C GLY A 327 3.40 -4.75 29.10
N ILE A 328 4.19 -3.68 29.10
CA ILE A 328 5.40 -3.52 28.29
C ILE A 328 6.51 -2.94 29.17
N GLY A 329 7.76 -3.09 28.75
CA GLY A 329 8.90 -2.38 29.33
C GLY A 329 8.97 -0.95 28.81
N SER A 330 9.96 -0.68 27.97
CA SER A 330 10.18 0.59 27.28
C SER A 330 9.65 0.59 25.84
N ILE A 331 9.45 1.77 25.25
CA ILE A 331 9.13 1.93 23.82
C ILE A 331 10.19 2.81 23.17
N THR A 332 10.84 2.29 22.14
CA THR A 332 11.81 3.03 21.33
C THR A 332 11.40 2.97 19.86
N HIS A 333 11.39 4.10 19.17
CA HIS A 333 11.28 4.17 17.71
C HIS A 333 12.59 4.67 17.12
N ILE A 334 13.23 3.84 16.30
CA ILE A 334 14.48 4.16 15.60
C ILE A 334 14.15 4.47 14.14
N THR A 335 14.61 5.62 13.64
CA THR A 335 14.35 6.01 12.26
C THR A 335 15.46 6.87 11.64
N ASN A 336 15.52 6.84 10.31
CA ASN A 336 16.08 7.94 9.51
C ASN A 336 14.94 8.74 8.86
N TRP A 337 15.26 9.78 8.11
CA TRP A 337 14.29 10.58 7.35
C TRP A 337 14.84 10.89 5.95
N LYS A 338 13.96 11.34 5.06
CA LYS A 338 14.32 11.72 3.70
C LYS A 338 14.04 13.19 3.47
N GLU A 339 15.10 13.99 3.51
CA GLU A 339 15.05 15.41 3.21
C GLU A 339 14.56 15.66 1.77
N GLY A 340 13.78 16.72 1.58
CA GLY A 340 13.27 17.11 0.26
C GLY A 340 12.16 16.22 -0.29
N LEU A 341 11.55 15.35 0.52
CA LEU A 341 10.29 14.71 0.17
C LEU A 341 9.24 15.79 -0.10
N LYS A 342 8.65 15.75 -1.29
CA LYS A 342 7.46 16.53 -1.68
C LYS A 342 6.26 15.57 -1.80
N PRO A 343 5.76 15.05 -0.66
CA PRO A 343 4.56 14.24 -0.65
C PRO A 343 3.41 15.10 -1.16
N LYS A 344 2.55 14.49 -1.97
CA LYS A 344 1.41 15.19 -2.55
C LYS A 344 0.36 15.40 -1.46
N SER A 345 -0.26 16.59 -1.46
CA SER A 345 -1.44 16.84 -0.65
C SER A 345 -2.60 15.95 -1.11
N ARG A 346 -3.64 15.85 -0.26
CA ARG A 346 -4.86 15.13 -0.64
C ARG A 346 -5.46 15.73 -1.91
N GLU A 347 -5.50 17.04 -1.98
CA GLU A 347 -6.07 17.82 -3.07
C GLU A 347 -5.29 17.57 -4.36
N GLU A 348 -3.96 17.60 -4.32
CA GLU A 348 -3.09 17.29 -5.47
C GLU A 348 -3.29 15.85 -5.97
N ILE A 349 -3.39 14.88 -5.06
CA ILE A 349 -3.66 13.48 -5.43
C ILE A 349 -5.02 13.37 -6.13
N ILE A 350 -6.06 14.00 -5.59
CA ILE A 350 -7.41 13.96 -6.17
C ILE A 350 -7.43 14.64 -7.54
N GLU A 351 -6.82 15.82 -7.68
CA GLU A 351 -6.74 16.55 -8.95
C GLU A 351 -6.00 15.74 -10.03
N ASP A 352 -4.86 15.13 -9.67
CA ASP A 352 -4.12 14.26 -10.57
C ASP A 352 -4.95 13.04 -11.00
N MET A 353 -5.68 12.43 -10.07
CA MET A 353 -6.54 11.29 -10.36
C MET A 353 -7.73 11.69 -11.25
N GLU A 354 -8.34 12.85 -11.02
CA GLU A 354 -9.40 13.36 -11.89
C GLU A 354 -8.89 13.63 -13.31
N ALA A 355 -7.70 14.22 -13.46
CA ALA A 355 -7.07 14.43 -14.75
C ALA A 355 -6.77 13.11 -15.47
N GLN A 356 -6.17 12.15 -14.76
CA GLN A 356 -5.89 10.82 -15.31
C GLN A 356 -7.17 10.05 -15.66
N SER A 357 -8.26 10.22 -14.89
CA SER A 357 -9.54 9.58 -15.17
C SER A 357 -10.14 10.05 -16.50
N LYS A 358 -10.03 11.35 -16.80
CA LYS A 358 -10.49 11.92 -18.07
C LYS A 358 -9.74 11.29 -19.23
N VAL A 359 -8.40 11.21 -19.15
CA VAL A 359 -7.57 10.58 -20.18
C VAL A 359 -7.92 9.10 -20.32
N TYR A 360 -8.02 8.36 -19.21
CA TYR A 360 -8.37 6.94 -19.23
C TYR A 360 -9.71 6.67 -19.93
N ASN A 361 -10.74 7.46 -19.63
CA ASN A 361 -12.06 7.33 -20.24
C ASN A 361 -12.03 7.67 -21.73
N MET A 362 -11.31 8.73 -22.15
CA MET A 362 -11.14 9.06 -23.58
C MET A 362 -10.50 7.89 -24.35
N LEU A 363 -9.47 7.25 -23.77
CA LEU A 363 -8.87 6.07 -24.39
C LEU A 363 -9.81 4.86 -24.38
N ALA A 364 -10.73 4.76 -23.42
CA ALA A 364 -11.68 3.66 -23.34
C ALA A 364 -12.71 3.78 -24.46
N ASP A 365 -13.23 4.99 -24.67
CA ASP A 365 -14.15 5.30 -25.77
C ASP A 365 -13.50 5.02 -27.13
N LEU A 366 -12.24 5.46 -27.32
CA LEU A 366 -11.47 5.17 -28.52
C LEU A 366 -11.24 3.66 -28.71
N LYS A 367 -10.97 2.91 -27.63
CA LYS A 367 -10.74 1.47 -27.72
C LYS A 367 -11.96 0.71 -28.23
N GLU A 368 -13.17 1.15 -27.89
CA GLU A 368 -14.39 0.51 -28.37
C GLU A 368 -14.62 0.68 -29.89
N THR A 369 -14.00 1.68 -30.51
CA THR A 369 -14.06 1.87 -31.97
C THR A 369 -12.97 1.11 -32.73
N LEU A 370 -11.99 0.53 -32.04
CA LEU A 370 -10.85 -0.18 -32.63
C LEU A 370 -11.03 -1.69 -32.62
N THR A 371 -10.38 -2.37 -33.58
CA THR A 371 -10.32 -3.84 -33.69
C THR A 371 -8.88 -4.32 -33.90
N GLY A 372 -8.63 -5.61 -33.67
CA GLY A 372 -7.32 -6.22 -33.91
C GLY A 372 -6.18 -5.63 -33.06
N ARG A 373 -5.01 -5.41 -33.68
CA ARG A 373 -3.76 -5.02 -33.00
C ARG A 373 -3.81 -3.63 -32.37
N GLU A 374 -4.57 -2.71 -32.96
CA GLU A 374 -4.72 -1.33 -32.46
C GLU A 374 -5.45 -1.31 -31.12
N ARG A 375 -6.49 -2.15 -30.97
CA ARG A 375 -7.22 -2.33 -29.70
C ARG A 375 -6.30 -2.91 -28.61
N GLN A 376 -5.43 -3.85 -28.96
CA GLN A 376 -4.46 -4.46 -28.03
C GLN A 376 -3.43 -3.43 -27.56
N LEU A 377 -2.82 -2.67 -28.48
CA LEU A 377 -1.87 -1.62 -28.15
C LEU A 377 -2.50 -0.56 -27.25
N LEU A 378 -3.73 -0.14 -27.55
CA LEU A 378 -4.43 0.84 -26.74
C LEU A 378 -4.78 0.30 -25.34
N THR A 379 -5.08 -0.99 -25.23
CA THR A 379 -5.25 -1.66 -23.91
C THR A 379 -3.95 -1.54 -23.11
N GLU A 380 -2.81 -1.91 -23.69
CA GLU A 380 -1.52 -1.79 -22.99
C GLU A 380 -1.20 -0.36 -22.56
N ILE A 381 -1.55 0.64 -23.37
CA ILE A 381 -1.40 2.06 -23.01
C ILE A 381 -2.30 2.42 -21.83
N GLN A 382 -3.57 2.01 -21.85
CA GLN A 382 -4.51 2.25 -20.75
C GLN A 382 -4.03 1.62 -19.44
N GLU A 383 -3.49 0.40 -19.48
CA GLU A 383 -3.02 -0.31 -18.29
C GLU A 383 -1.78 0.35 -17.64
N ARG A 384 -1.04 1.17 -18.40
CA ARG A 384 0.12 1.92 -17.92
C ARG A 384 -0.25 3.25 -17.26
N ILE A 385 -1.47 3.76 -17.44
CA ILE A 385 -1.90 4.99 -16.78
C ILE A 385 -2.01 4.72 -15.27
N PRO A 386 -1.43 5.57 -14.39
CA PRO A 386 -1.41 5.27 -12.95
C PRO A 386 -2.80 5.03 -12.35
N ILE A 387 -3.83 5.74 -12.82
CA ILE A 387 -5.21 5.52 -12.38
C ILE A 387 -5.71 4.09 -12.60
N TYR A 388 -5.17 3.35 -13.57
CA TYR A 388 -5.53 1.95 -13.79
C TYR A 388 -5.33 1.10 -12.53
N LYS A 389 -4.36 1.44 -11.68
CA LYS A 389 -4.07 0.71 -10.43
C LYS A 389 -5.16 0.84 -9.38
N VAL A 390 -5.95 1.93 -9.44
CA VAL A 390 -6.99 2.23 -8.46
C VAL A 390 -8.39 1.95 -8.99
N LEU A 391 -8.54 1.30 -10.14
CA LEU A 391 -9.84 0.91 -10.67
C LEU A 391 -10.29 -0.43 -10.07
N PHE A 392 -11.59 -0.60 -9.89
CA PHE A 392 -12.16 -1.92 -9.64
C PHE A 392 -11.87 -2.85 -10.83
N ARG A 393 -11.34 -4.04 -10.52
CA ARG A 393 -10.97 -5.05 -11.51
C ARG A 393 -12.14 -5.94 -11.91
N ASN A 394 -13.01 -6.22 -10.95
CA ASN A 394 -14.10 -7.17 -11.05
C ASN A 394 -15.42 -6.51 -10.63
N ASP A 395 -16.52 -7.26 -10.79
CA ASP A 395 -17.87 -6.92 -10.31
C ASP A 395 -18.55 -5.76 -11.07
N ASP A 396 -19.75 -5.37 -10.61
CA ASP A 396 -20.59 -4.30 -11.18
C ASP A 396 -19.93 -2.91 -11.17
N TYR A 397 -18.76 -2.80 -10.53
CA TYR A 397 -17.97 -1.59 -10.43
C TYR A 397 -16.75 -1.58 -11.37
N LYS A 398 -16.53 -2.63 -12.17
CA LYS A 398 -15.38 -2.76 -13.08
C LYS A 398 -15.13 -1.46 -13.88
N GLY A 399 -13.90 -0.97 -13.83
CA GLY A 399 -13.48 0.25 -14.52
C GLY A 399 -13.83 1.56 -13.82
N LYS A 400 -14.60 1.54 -12.71
CA LYS A 400 -14.82 2.71 -11.85
C LYS A 400 -13.66 2.85 -10.86
N VAL A 401 -13.40 4.09 -10.44
CA VAL A 401 -12.40 4.41 -9.40
C VAL A 401 -12.81 3.78 -8.07
N ASN A 402 -11.89 3.04 -7.45
CA ASN A 402 -12.03 2.48 -6.13
C ASN A 402 -11.63 3.52 -5.07
N PRO A 403 -12.59 4.07 -4.30
CA PRO A 403 -12.31 5.11 -3.32
C PRO A 403 -11.43 4.64 -2.15
N PHE A 404 -11.42 3.33 -1.85
CA PHE A 404 -10.55 2.78 -0.80
C PHE A 404 -9.09 2.75 -1.23
N LEU A 405 -8.81 2.47 -2.52
CA LEU A 405 -7.46 2.54 -3.06
C LEU A 405 -6.95 3.98 -3.18
N VAL A 406 -7.85 4.92 -3.51
CA VAL A 406 -7.54 6.36 -3.47
C VAL A 406 -7.12 6.78 -2.06
N GLU A 407 -7.90 6.42 -1.05
CA GLU A 407 -7.60 6.75 0.34
C GLU A 407 -6.33 6.04 0.84
N CYS A 408 -6.07 4.81 0.37
CA CYS A 408 -4.82 4.09 0.63
C CYS A 408 -3.61 4.90 0.14
N ASP A 409 -3.67 5.45 -1.06
CA ASP A 409 -2.57 6.25 -1.62
C ASP A 409 -2.43 7.62 -0.92
N ILE A 410 -3.54 8.26 -0.52
CA ILE A 410 -3.52 9.46 0.31
C ILE A 410 -2.86 9.18 1.67
N GLN A 411 -3.21 8.07 2.32
CA GLN A 411 -2.64 7.69 3.61
C GLN A 411 -1.14 7.39 3.48
N LYS A 412 -0.70 6.72 2.41
CA LYS A 412 0.74 6.52 2.14
C LYS A 412 1.46 7.86 2.01
N SER A 413 0.94 8.79 1.20
CA SER A 413 1.53 10.13 1.03
C SER A 413 1.60 10.90 2.35
N LYS A 414 0.55 10.80 3.18
CA LYS A 414 0.53 11.38 4.53
C LYS A 414 1.61 10.77 5.43
N VAL A 415 1.75 9.45 5.45
CA VAL A 415 2.81 8.80 6.25
C VAL A 415 4.19 9.23 5.75
N GLU A 416 4.42 9.25 4.44
CA GLU A 416 5.67 9.74 3.85
C GLU A 416 5.98 11.20 4.28
N SER A 417 4.97 12.06 4.42
CA SER A 417 5.16 13.43 4.87
C SER A 417 5.65 13.54 6.32
N LEU A 418 5.34 12.56 7.17
CA LEU A 418 5.82 12.54 8.55
C LEU A 418 7.34 12.28 8.63
N TYR A 419 7.93 11.65 7.61
CA TYR A 419 9.35 11.29 7.54
C TYR A 419 10.19 12.28 6.71
N GLN A 420 9.76 13.54 6.61
CA GLN A 420 10.54 14.63 6.01
C GLN A 420 11.73 15.03 6.87
N ASP A 421 11.51 15.10 8.19
CA ASP A 421 12.49 15.44 9.20
C ASP A 421 12.05 14.86 10.56
N LEU A 422 12.96 14.84 11.54
CA LEU A 422 12.69 14.28 12.86
C LEU A 422 11.64 15.07 13.66
N GLN A 423 11.56 16.38 13.46
CA GLN A 423 10.61 17.24 14.17
C GLN A 423 9.18 16.96 13.70
N SER A 424 8.97 16.80 12.40
CA SER A 424 7.69 16.44 11.80
C SER A 424 7.14 15.14 12.39
N LEU A 425 7.99 14.11 12.53
CA LEU A 425 7.61 12.85 13.15
C LEU A 425 7.34 13.00 14.66
N ASN A 426 8.14 13.78 15.38
CA ASN A 426 7.91 14.09 16.79
C ASN A 426 6.56 14.80 16.99
N ASN A 427 6.23 15.79 16.15
CA ASN A 427 4.95 16.50 16.21
C ASN A 427 3.80 15.51 15.99
N ALA A 428 3.91 14.63 14.98
CA ALA A 428 2.90 13.61 14.71
C ALA A 428 2.65 12.70 15.91
N TYR A 429 3.70 12.22 16.59
CA TYR A 429 3.54 11.40 17.80
C TYR A 429 2.83 12.17 18.94
N ASN A 430 3.17 13.44 19.14
CA ASN A 430 2.51 14.27 20.16
C ASN A 430 1.03 14.52 19.83
N GLU A 431 0.71 14.74 18.55
CA GLU A 431 -0.67 14.92 18.06
C GLU A 431 -1.54 13.68 18.24
N THR A 432 -0.96 12.47 18.31
CA THR A 432 -1.74 11.25 18.57
C THR A 432 -2.47 11.30 19.92
N GLY A 433 -1.91 12.00 20.92
CA GLY A 433 -2.39 11.92 22.30
C GLY A 433 -2.13 10.58 23.00
N HIS A 434 -1.38 9.65 22.38
CA HIS A 434 -1.08 8.32 22.94
C HIS A 434 0.32 8.22 23.57
N PHE A 435 1.20 9.19 23.33
CA PHE A 435 2.60 9.11 23.73
C PHE A 435 3.10 10.38 24.40
N ASN A 436 3.98 10.20 25.40
CA ASN A 436 4.86 11.24 25.91
C ASN A 436 6.22 11.04 25.26
N VAL A 437 6.57 11.91 24.31
CA VAL A 437 7.72 11.70 23.43
C VAL A 437 8.96 12.41 23.97
N SER A 438 10.04 11.66 24.15
CA SER A 438 11.40 12.22 24.23
C SER A 438 12.10 11.89 22.93
N TYR A 439 12.74 12.87 22.28
CA TYR A 439 13.44 12.62 21.03
C TYR A 439 14.84 13.23 21.00
N HIS A 440 15.75 12.56 20.30
CA HIS A 440 17.10 13.06 20.04
C HIS A 440 17.65 12.46 18.74
N TYR A 441 18.78 13.00 18.30
CA TYR A 441 19.48 12.51 17.11
C TYR A 441 20.80 11.85 17.49
N GLU A 442 21.00 10.63 17.00
CA GLU A 442 22.22 9.84 17.17
C GLU A 442 23.01 9.75 15.86
N HIS A 443 24.23 10.28 15.89
CA HIS A 443 25.10 10.34 14.72
C HIS A 443 26.23 9.31 14.79
N TYR A 444 26.28 8.44 13.79
CA TYR A 444 27.35 7.45 13.62
C TYR A 444 28.33 7.88 12.53
N LYS A 445 29.64 7.83 12.82
CA LYS A 445 30.68 8.09 11.82
C LYS A 445 30.70 7.02 10.72
N GLU A 446 30.29 5.81 11.06
CA GLU A 446 30.17 4.68 10.14
C GLU A 446 29.01 4.90 9.17
N LYS A 447 29.33 5.06 7.89
CA LYS A 447 28.31 5.11 6.83
C LYS A 447 27.56 3.76 6.79
N PRO A 448 26.24 3.77 6.52
CA PRO A 448 25.48 2.54 6.34
C PRO A 448 26.19 1.67 5.30
N LYS A 449 26.66 0.49 5.69
CA LYS A 449 27.12 -0.50 4.72
C LYS A 449 25.86 -0.94 3.98
N ALA A 450 25.65 -0.38 2.79
CA ALA A 450 24.60 -0.87 1.90
C ALA A 450 24.72 -2.38 1.83
N VAL A 451 23.65 -3.10 2.17
CA VAL A 451 23.53 -4.52 1.86
C VAL A 451 23.45 -4.58 0.34
N LYS A 452 24.62 -4.56 -0.32
CA LYS A 452 24.69 -4.89 -1.74
C LYS A 452 24.18 -6.33 -1.81
N ALA A 453 23.07 -6.54 -2.52
CA ALA A 453 22.72 -7.89 -2.97
C ALA A 453 24.00 -8.51 -3.53
N LYS A 454 24.36 -9.71 -3.06
CA LYS A 454 25.53 -10.42 -3.61
C LYS A 454 25.34 -10.44 -5.13
N PRO A 455 26.30 -9.95 -5.92
CA PRO A 455 26.19 -10.03 -7.37
C PRO A 455 26.00 -11.49 -7.74
N LEU A 456 24.96 -11.78 -8.53
CA LEU A 456 24.71 -13.12 -9.04
C LEU A 456 25.97 -13.65 -9.71
N SER A 457 26.37 -14.88 -9.38
CA SER A 457 27.49 -15.54 -10.06
C SER A 457 27.19 -15.67 -11.55
N ARG A 458 28.22 -15.74 -12.38
CA ARG A 458 28.06 -15.92 -13.83
C ARG A 458 27.26 -17.20 -14.15
N GLU A 459 27.55 -18.27 -13.42
CA GLU A 459 26.84 -19.55 -13.49
C GLU A 459 25.35 -19.39 -13.17
N ARG A 460 24.99 -18.64 -12.11
CA ARG A 460 23.59 -18.42 -11.76
C ARG A 460 22.87 -17.58 -12.80
N LYS A 461 23.52 -16.56 -13.36
CA LYS A 461 22.95 -15.77 -14.48
C LYS A 461 22.65 -16.65 -15.69
N LEU A 462 23.53 -17.60 -16.02
CA LEU A 462 23.31 -18.57 -17.10
C LEU A 462 22.12 -19.49 -16.82
N GLN A 463 22.05 -20.07 -15.62
CA GLN A 463 20.90 -20.89 -15.21
C GLN A 463 19.57 -20.12 -15.31
N ILE A 464 19.55 -18.86 -14.89
CA ILE A 464 18.37 -18.01 -15.00
C ILE A 464 17.99 -17.81 -16.47
N LEU A 465 18.96 -17.61 -17.37
CA LEU A 465 18.70 -17.41 -18.80
C LEU A 465 18.22 -18.68 -19.50
N GLU A 466 18.81 -19.84 -19.18
CA GLU A 466 18.33 -21.14 -19.67
C GLU A 466 16.86 -21.35 -19.27
N ARG A 467 16.51 -21.07 -18.02
CA ARG A 467 15.13 -21.16 -17.55
C ARG A 467 14.23 -20.10 -18.18
N LEU A 468 14.73 -18.89 -18.45
CA LEU A 468 13.98 -17.88 -19.18
C LEU A 468 13.73 -18.29 -20.64
N GLN A 469 14.65 -18.98 -21.30
CA GLN A 469 14.42 -19.55 -22.63
C GLN A 469 13.33 -20.62 -22.61
N ASP A 470 13.29 -21.46 -21.58
CA ASP A 470 12.24 -22.48 -21.44
C ASP A 470 10.86 -21.88 -21.11
N LEU A 471 10.82 -20.93 -20.17
CA LEU A 471 9.58 -20.32 -19.67
C LEU A 471 9.05 -19.21 -20.61
N LYS A 472 9.96 -18.53 -21.32
CA LYS A 472 9.72 -17.38 -22.19
C LYS A 472 10.67 -17.46 -23.41
N PRO A 473 10.46 -18.41 -24.33
CA PRO A 473 11.28 -18.53 -25.53
C PRO A 473 11.20 -17.26 -26.37
N GLU A 474 12.29 -16.96 -27.08
CA GLU A 474 12.35 -15.81 -27.99
C GLU A 474 11.41 -16.02 -29.19
N GLY A 475 10.65 -14.97 -29.53
CA GLY A 475 9.68 -14.99 -30.64
C GLY A 475 8.21 -15.22 -30.22
N LEU A 476 7.31 -15.26 -31.20
CA LEU A 476 5.86 -15.45 -31.02
C LEU A 476 5.53 -16.94 -30.84
N VAL A 477 5.97 -17.53 -29.73
CA VAL A 477 5.54 -18.87 -29.30
C VAL A 477 4.55 -18.72 -28.16
N LEU A 478 3.26 -18.95 -28.45
CA LEU A 478 2.21 -19.01 -27.42
C LEU A 478 2.42 -20.29 -26.60
N LYS A 479 3.03 -20.13 -25.42
CA LYS A 479 3.19 -21.19 -24.42
C LYS A 479 2.33 -20.88 -23.21
N PHE A 480 1.39 -21.77 -22.88
CA PHE A 480 0.62 -21.70 -21.65
C PHE A 480 1.47 -22.28 -20.52
N LEU A 481 1.91 -21.42 -19.61
CA LEU A 481 2.69 -21.83 -18.44
C LEU A 481 1.77 -22.40 -17.36
N THR A 482 2.18 -23.52 -16.76
CA THR A 482 1.53 -24.06 -15.55
C THR A 482 1.67 -23.08 -14.39
N GLU A 483 0.84 -23.21 -13.34
CA GLU A 483 0.93 -22.32 -12.16
C GLU A 483 2.33 -22.34 -11.53
N GLU A 484 2.94 -23.53 -11.43
CA GLU A 484 4.32 -23.72 -10.96
C GLU A 484 5.35 -22.99 -11.85
N GLN A 485 5.19 -23.03 -13.17
CA GLN A 485 6.06 -22.31 -14.12
C GLN A 485 5.85 -20.80 -14.08
N GLN A 486 4.64 -20.33 -13.79
CA GLN A 486 4.37 -18.91 -13.58
C GLN A 486 4.99 -18.43 -12.27
N GLU A 487 4.97 -19.27 -11.24
CA GLU A 487 5.59 -18.99 -9.94
C GLU A 487 7.12 -18.99 -10.03
N GLU A 488 7.71 -19.93 -10.78
CA GLU A 488 9.14 -19.94 -11.12
C GLU A 488 9.53 -18.66 -11.86
N LEU A 489 8.75 -18.24 -12.88
CA LEU A 489 9.02 -17.00 -13.61
C LEU A 489 8.94 -15.75 -12.72
N ARG A 490 8.02 -15.70 -11.75
CA ARG A 490 7.93 -14.61 -10.77
C ARG A 490 9.13 -14.60 -9.84
N SER A 491 9.57 -15.77 -9.36
CA SER A 491 10.75 -15.93 -8.54
C SER A 491 12.01 -15.44 -9.26
N LEU A 492 12.21 -15.83 -10.52
CA LEU A 492 13.35 -15.40 -11.34
C LEU A 492 13.36 -13.87 -11.56
N ARG A 493 12.18 -13.27 -11.82
CA ARG A 493 12.04 -11.80 -11.95
C ARG A 493 12.31 -11.05 -10.65
N HIS A 494 12.09 -11.68 -9.50
CA HIS A 494 12.42 -11.11 -8.20
C HIS A 494 13.93 -11.25 -7.89
N GLU A 495 14.53 -12.40 -8.21
CA GLU A 495 15.95 -12.70 -8.00
C GLU A 495 16.86 -11.86 -8.91
N ALA A 496 16.51 -11.70 -10.19
CA ALA A 496 17.34 -11.03 -11.19
C ALA A 496 16.54 -10.05 -12.08
N PRO A 497 15.93 -9.00 -11.50
CA PRO A 497 14.95 -8.15 -12.19
C PRO A 497 15.52 -7.47 -13.43
N GLU A 498 16.76 -6.98 -13.38
CA GLU A 498 17.37 -6.31 -14.54
C GLU A 498 17.78 -7.27 -15.64
N LEU A 499 18.20 -8.50 -15.29
CA LEU A 499 18.54 -9.53 -16.26
C LEU A 499 17.29 -10.01 -17.01
N CYS A 500 16.21 -10.31 -16.28
CA CYS A 500 14.93 -10.71 -16.87
C CYS A 500 14.36 -9.60 -17.77
N LYS A 501 14.36 -8.34 -17.31
CA LYS A 501 13.89 -7.19 -18.12
C LYS A 501 14.71 -7.00 -19.38
N TYR A 502 16.02 -7.22 -19.31
CA TYR A 502 16.90 -7.08 -20.47
C TYR A 502 16.66 -8.20 -21.48
N TYR A 503 16.55 -9.45 -21.00
CA TYR A 503 16.24 -10.63 -21.81
C TYR A 503 14.93 -10.46 -22.57
N GLU A 504 13.87 -10.07 -21.86
CA GLU A 504 12.54 -9.83 -22.45
C GLU A 504 12.56 -8.74 -23.54
N LYS A 505 13.47 -7.77 -23.44
CA LYS A 505 13.52 -6.62 -24.34
C LYS A 505 14.45 -6.80 -25.54
N PHE A 506 15.57 -7.48 -25.36
CA PHE A 506 16.64 -7.55 -26.36
C PHE A 506 17.06 -8.97 -26.76
N GLY A 507 16.53 -10.00 -26.10
CA GLY A 507 16.94 -11.39 -26.30
C GLY A 507 18.28 -11.75 -25.67
N MET A 508 18.58 -13.04 -25.67
CA MET A 508 19.78 -13.66 -25.11
C MET A 508 21.02 -13.32 -25.90
N ASP A 509 20.93 -13.21 -27.22
CA ASP A 509 22.06 -12.87 -28.08
C ASP A 509 22.71 -11.55 -27.65
N LYS A 510 21.87 -10.56 -27.33
CA LYS A 510 22.31 -9.25 -26.84
C LYS A 510 22.94 -9.29 -25.46
N ILE A 511 22.53 -10.24 -24.63
CA ILE A 511 23.06 -10.44 -23.27
C ILE A 511 24.46 -11.06 -23.33
N ILE A 512 24.64 -12.02 -24.25
CA ILE A 512 25.92 -12.65 -24.53
C ILE A 512 26.89 -11.63 -25.13
N GLU A 513 26.41 -10.79 -26.07
CA GLU A 513 27.21 -9.74 -26.72
C GLU A 513 27.85 -8.75 -25.72
N ILE A 514 27.13 -8.39 -24.65
CA ILE A 514 27.61 -7.45 -23.63
C ILE A 514 28.25 -8.14 -22.40
N ASP A 515 28.55 -9.44 -22.50
CA ASP A 515 29.13 -10.28 -21.45
C ASP A 515 28.49 -10.10 -20.07
N TYR A 516 27.15 -10.10 -20.02
CA TYR A 516 26.40 -10.06 -18.76
C TYR A 516 26.65 -8.80 -17.89
N ASP A 517 27.15 -7.72 -18.49
CA ASP A 517 27.43 -6.48 -17.78
C ASP A 517 26.14 -5.76 -17.38
N LEU A 518 25.81 -5.85 -16.10
CA LEU A 518 24.62 -5.24 -15.49
C LEU A 518 24.62 -3.70 -15.64
N ALA A 519 25.78 -3.05 -15.67
CA ALA A 519 25.85 -1.61 -15.84
C ALA A 519 25.44 -1.19 -17.26
N THR A 520 25.95 -1.89 -18.27
CA THR A 520 25.55 -1.72 -19.67
C THR A 520 24.08 -2.08 -19.88
N MET A 521 23.59 -3.16 -19.27
CA MET A 521 22.16 -3.51 -19.33
C MET A 521 21.27 -2.39 -18.79
N LYS A 522 21.58 -1.88 -17.60
CA LYS A 522 20.85 -0.76 -16.97
C LYS A 522 20.87 0.48 -17.86
N ARG A 523 22.03 0.81 -18.44
CA ARG A 523 22.18 1.96 -19.34
C ARG A 523 21.36 1.81 -20.62
N GLN A 524 21.39 0.64 -21.26
CA GLN A 524 20.65 0.36 -22.49
C GLN A 524 19.13 0.24 -22.24
N LEU A 525 18.70 -0.36 -21.13
CA LEU A 525 17.28 -0.34 -20.71
C LEU A 525 16.78 1.06 -20.45
N LYS A 526 17.61 1.94 -19.87
CA LYS A 526 17.28 3.35 -19.64
C LYS A 526 17.21 4.15 -20.95
N SER A 527 18.05 3.86 -21.94
CA SER A 527 17.96 4.49 -23.27
C SER A 527 16.79 3.96 -24.09
N ALA A 528 16.42 2.68 -23.92
CA ALA A 528 15.27 2.09 -24.58
C ALA A 528 13.93 2.44 -23.90
N HIS A 529 13.93 2.77 -22.60
CA HIS A 529 12.79 3.42 -21.95
C HIS A 529 12.60 4.86 -22.47
N LYS A 530 13.68 5.58 -22.77
CA LYS A 530 13.60 6.90 -23.44
C LYS A 530 13.05 6.83 -24.88
N LYS A 531 12.98 5.64 -25.50
CA LYS A 531 12.43 5.44 -26.86
C LYS A 531 10.96 5.01 -26.88
N GLU A 532 10.37 4.63 -25.75
CA GLU A 532 8.96 4.28 -25.64
C GLU A 532 8.22 5.38 -24.87
N ILE A 533 7.81 6.43 -25.59
CA ILE A 533 6.62 7.29 -25.43
C ILE A 533 6.76 8.40 -26.51
N TYR A 534 5.67 8.68 -27.24
CA TYR A 534 5.58 9.58 -28.39
C TYR A 534 6.01 11.02 -28.10
N PHE A 535 7.31 11.34 -28.16
CA PHE A 535 7.83 12.71 -28.28
C PHE A 535 9.16 12.83 -29.04
N ILE A 536 9.73 11.75 -29.62
CA ILE A 536 11.08 11.78 -30.24
C ILE A 536 11.28 12.95 -31.24
N PRO A 537 10.36 13.26 -32.17
CA PRO A 537 10.51 14.43 -33.04
C PRO A 537 10.47 15.74 -32.27
N ILE A 538 9.65 15.84 -31.22
CA ILE A 538 9.50 17.03 -30.37
C ILE A 538 10.73 17.22 -29.48
N ASP A 539 11.28 16.14 -28.91
CA ASP A 539 12.53 16.17 -28.14
C ASP A 539 13.71 16.56 -29.05
N GLU A 540 13.77 16.06 -30.28
CA GLU A 540 14.79 16.47 -31.24
C GLU A 540 14.63 17.96 -31.63
N ILE A 541 13.40 18.44 -31.81
CA ILE A 541 13.10 19.86 -32.00
C ILE A 541 13.56 20.68 -30.77
N HIS A 542 13.21 20.23 -29.55
CA HIS A 542 13.59 20.87 -28.29
C HIS A 542 15.09 20.89 -28.03
N ASN A 543 15.83 19.92 -28.55
CA ASN A 543 17.29 19.86 -28.45
C ASN A 543 18.00 20.68 -29.55
N LYS A 544 17.37 20.87 -30.71
CA LYS A 544 17.95 21.65 -31.83
C LYS A 544 17.79 23.15 -31.66
N PHE A 545 16.69 23.60 -31.06
CA PHE A 545 16.43 25.02 -30.80
C PHE A 545 16.77 25.39 -29.34
N ILE A 546 17.69 26.34 -29.18
CA ILE A 546 18.17 26.83 -27.89
C ILE A 546 17.29 27.99 -27.44
N ILE A 547 16.71 27.91 -26.24
CA ILE A 547 15.90 28.97 -25.66
C ILE A 547 16.72 30.28 -25.55
N GLY A 548 16.10 31.40 -25.92
CA GLY A 548 16.72 32.72 -25.86
C GLY A 548 17.63 33.05 -27.05
N ARG A 549 17.89 32.11 -27.98
CA ARG A 549 18.67 32.34 -29.19
C ARG A 549 17.77 32.73 -30.39
N PRO A 550 18.08 33.79 -31.15
CA PRO A 550 17.33 34.14 -32.36
C PRO A 550 17.64 33.20 -33.53
N TYR A 551 16.60 32.76 -34.25
CA TYR A 551 16.70 31.93 -35.46
C TYR A 551 15.94 32.57 -36.62
N SER A 552 16.54 32.60 -37.82
CA SER A 552 15.88 33.10 -39.03
C SER A 552 14.75 32.17 -39.49
N GLU A 553 13.78 32.69 -40.23
CA GLU A 553 12.66 31.90 -40.76
C GLU A 553 13.13 30.71 -41.60
N ASN A 554 14.20 30.88 -42.37
CA ASN A 554 14.75 29.82 -43.21
C ASN A 554 15.41 28.71 -42.37
N GLU A 555 16.15 29.07 -41.32
CA GLU A 555 16.75 28.09 -40.39
C GLU A 555 15.66 27.29 -39.65
N ILE A 556 14.59 27.96 -39.25
CA ILE A 556 13.45 27.30 -38.57
C ILE A 556 12.79 26.31 -39.52
N VAL A 557 12.44 26.73 -40.74
CA VAL A 557 11.77 25.88 -41.73
C VAL A 557 12.65 24.67 -42.07
N THR A 558 13.93 24.89 -42.38
CA THR A 558 14.86 23.82 -42.75
C THR A 558 15.04 22.81 -41.61
N THR A 559 15.21 23.30 -40.37
CA THR A 559 15.41 22.43 -39.20
C THR A 559 14.16 21.60 -38.90
N LEU A 560 12.97 22.21 -38.98
CA LEU A 560 11.72 21.48 -38.76
C LEU A 560 11.44 20.49 -39.90
N GLN A 561 11.64 20.88 -41.17
CA GLN A 561 11.39 19.99 -42.31
C GLN A 561 12.29 18.76 -42.28
N ASN A 562 13.58 18.92 -41.97
CA ASN A 562 14.50 17.79 -41.82
C ASN A 562 14.03 16.79 -40.75
N ILE A 563 13.44 17.29 -39.66
CA ILE A 563 12.89 16.43 -38.61
C ILE A 563 11.59 15.78 -39.07
N TYR A 564 10.71 16.52 -39.76
CA TYR A 564 9.46 15.99 -40.28
C TYR A 564 9.68 14.88 -41.30
N ASP A 565 10.62 15.07 -42.22
CA ASP A 565 10.98 14.09 -43.25
C ASP A 565 11.63 12.86 -42.62
N LYS A 566 12.55 13.05 -41.67
CA LYS A 566 13.21 11.95 -40.94
C LYS A 566 12.22 11.03 -40.23
N TYR A 567 11.11 11.57 -39.74
CA TYR A 567 10.08 10.83 -39.02
C TYR A 567 8.79 10.63 -39.85
N GLU A 568 8.83 10.91 -41.16
CA GLU A 568 7.72 10.72 -42.10
C GLU A 568 6.38 11.31 -41.61
N LEU A 569 6.42 12.51 -41.02
CA LEU A 569 5.24 13.12 -40.41
C LEU A 569 4.24 13.59 -41.47
N VAL A 570 2.96 13.28 -41.28
CA VAL A 570 1.87 13.63 -42.21
C VAL A 570 0.80 14.52 -41.54
N ASP A 571 0.04 15.24 -42.36
CA ASP A 571 -1.12 16.03 -41.94
C ASP A 571 -2.38 15.18 -41.78
N ASP A 572 -3.48 15.80 -41.34
CA ASP A 572 -4.76 15.13 -41.09
C ASP A 572 -5.40 14.48 -42.33
N ASN A 573 -4.86 14.74 -43.53
CA ASN A 573 -5.27 14.14 -44.80
C ASN A 573 -4.24 13.12 -45.32
N GLY A 574 -3.25 12.73 -44.51
CA GLY A 574 -2.21 11.76 -44.86
C GLY A 574 -1.13 12.31 -45.80
N LYS A 575 -1.02 13.63 -45.98
CA LYS A 575 0.02 14.24 -46.82
C LYS A 575 1.26 14.61 -46.01
N PRO A 576 2.49 14.47 -46.54
CA PRO A 576 3.71 14.86 -45.83
C PRO A 576 3.67 16.31 -45.34
N LEU A 577 3.99 16.51 -44.06
CA LEU A 577 3.96 17.83 -43.42
C LEU A 577 5.00 18.77 -44.04
N GLN A 578 4.53 19.96 -44.40
CA GLN A 578 5.37 21.05 -44.90
C GLN A 578 5.59 22.10 -43.82
N ALA A 579 6.84 22.29 -43.40
CA ALA A 579 7.22 23.19 -42.32
C ALA A 579 7.04 24.66 -42.72
N LYS A 580 6.54 25.47 -41.78
CA LYS A 580 6.49 26.94 -41.86
C LYS A 580 7.21 27.51 -40.65
N ALA A 581 7.83 28.68 -40.78
CA ALA A 581 8.54 29.31 -39.66
C ALA A 581 7.60 29.56 -38.45
N THR A 582 6.32 29.87 -38.72
CA THR A 582 5.29 30.03 -37.69
C THR A 582 5.00 28.74 -36.91
N TYR A 583 5.37 27.57 -37.44
CA TYR A 583 5.19 26.30 -36.73
C TYR A 583 6.17 26.13 -35.57
N LEU A 584 7.19 26.98 -35.42
CA LEU A 584 7.94 27.06 -34.18
C LEU A 584 7.01 27.28 -32.97
N GLY A 585 5.91 28.02 -33.17
CA GLY A 585 4.86 28.25 -32.17
C GLY A 585 4.10 27.00 -31.72
N LYS A 586 4.21 25.89 -32.46
CA LYS A 586 3.66 24.60 -32.04
C LYS A 586 4.50 23.97 -30.94
N TYR A 587 5.82 24.16 -30.95
CA TYR A 587 6.77 23.47 -30.06
C TYR A 587 7.36 24.39 -28.97
N PHE A 588 7.32 25.69 -29.18
CA PHE A 588 7.80 26.72 -28.25
C PHE A 588 6.78 27.86 -28.17
N LYS A 589 6.88 28.69 -27.13
CA LYS A 589 6.33 30.05 -27.11
C LYS A 589 7.35 30.97 -27.77
N PRO A 590 7.13 31.47 -29.00
CA PRO A 590 8.08 32.32 -29.67
C PRO A 590 7.90 33.79 -29.26
N SER A 591 8.93 34.60 -29.48
CA SER A 591 8.80 36.06 -29.49
C SER A 591 7.88 36.54 -30.62
N ASP A 592 7.55 37.82 -30.60
CA ASP A 592 7.09 38.49 -31.82
C ASP A 592 8.14 38.36 -32.93
N ARG A 593 7.70 38.52 -34.18
CA ARG A 593 8.58 38.41 -35.34
C ARG A 593 9.62 39.54 -35.31
N ILE A 594 10.89 39.17 -35.16
CA ILE A 594 12.00 40.13 -35.06
C ILE A 594 12.84 40.17 -36.34
N THR A 595 13.68 41.20 -36.46
CA THR A 595 14.84 41.17 -37.35
C THR A 595 16.03 40.58 -36.57
N ILE A 596 16.67 39.54 -37.11
CA ILE A 596 17.77 38.85 -36.43
C ILE A 596 18.98 39.80 -36.29
N PRO A 597 19.57 39.96 -35.09
CA PRO A 597 20.67 40.89 -34.87
C PRO A 597 21.82 40.72 -35.86
N ASN A 598 22.36 41.84 -36.36
CA ASN A 598 23.44 41.89 -37.37
C ASN A 598 23.10 41.26 -38.73
N THR A 599 21.80 41.06 -39.03
CA THR A 599 21.34 40.61 -40.35
C THR A 599 20.11 41.42 -40.80
N ARG A 600 19.70 41.25 -42.06
CA ARG A 600 18.40 41.77 -42.57
C ARG A 600 17.29 40.71 -42.54
N LEU A 601 17.54 39.54 -41.96
CA LEU A 601 16.62 38.41 -41.98
C LEU A 601 15.55 38.54 -40.89
N LYS A 602 14.34 38.06 -41.21
CA LYS A 602 13.25 37.94 -40.24
C LYS A 602 13.28 36.58 -39.55
N GLY A 603 12.82 36.53 -38.31
CA GLY A 603 12.79 35.28 -37.53
C GLY A 603 12.17 35.43 -36.15
N TYR A 604 12.40 34.42 -35.31
CA TYR A 604 11.77 34.26 -34.00
C TYR A 604 12.80 33.83 -32.96
N ILE A 605 12.54 34.15 -31.69
CA ILE A 605 13.27 33.63 -30.53
C ILE A 605 12.36 32.62 -29.82
N PRO A 606 12.76 31.36 -29.62
CA PRO A 606 12.05 30.44 -28.73
C PRO A 606 12.28 30.88 -27.28
N LEU A 607 11.21 31.25 -26.56
CA LEU A 607 11.28 31.77 -25.20
C LEU A 607 11.00 30.70 -24.14
N GLU A 608 10.16 29.71 -24.47
CA GLU A 608 9.72 28.66 -23.55
C GLU A 608 9.33 27.40 -24.32
N LYS A 609 9.68 26.19 -23.84
CA LYS A 609 9.27 24.93 -24.48
C LYS A 609 7.80 24.64 -24.20
N ARG A 610 7.05 24.16 -25.20
CA ARG A 610 5.72 23.56 -25.03
C ARG A 610 5.87 22.04 -24.98
N TYR A 611 5.06 21.37 -24.15
CA TYR A 611 5.07 19.90 -23.99
C TYR A 611 6.37 19.31 -23.41
N SER A 612 7.19 20.12 -22.72
CA SER A 612 8.34 19.60 -21.96
C SER A 612 7.83 18.77 -20.77
N LEU A 613 8.35 17.55 -20.60
CA LEU A 613 8.08 16.67 -19.45
C LEU A 613 9.12 16.85 -18.32
N GLU A 614 10.03 17.83 -18.44
CA GLU A 614 10.88 18.29 -17.33
C GLU A 614 10.13 19.21 -16.37
#